data_AF-A0A8T4QY82-F1
#
_entry.id   AF-A0A8T4QY82-F1
#
_cell.length_a   1.000
_cell.length_b   1.000
_cell.length_c   1.000
_cell.angle_alpha   90.00
_cell.angle_beta   90.00
_cell.angle_gamma   90.00
#
_symmetry.space_group_name_H-M   'P 1'
#
loop_
_entity.id
_entity.type
_entity.pdbx_description
1 polymer ?
#
loop_
_entity_poly.entity_id
_entity_poly.type
_entity_poly.pdbx_seq_one_letter_code
_entity_poly.pdbx_strand_id
1 'polypeptide(L)'
;MTATNQYFEGILQLRNPTREIEDFVAHELANKAPHVWVSKVKRLKNGADYYISSNKALKALGKKLDEKFSGDLVASRKLHSTDRQTGKQVYRGVILFKCSEFQGDKVFLLGQNVIRVKRKLRNRLYATDLETGKDSFFEPKNLTLRELPVAITQIVQLRPMLQVLHPETYQNIAVKNPLKKNFSPGQKVGVAVLSDRKLYLL
;
A
#
# COMPACT_ATOMS: atom_id res chain seq x y z
N MET A 1 42.84 2.06 10.43
CA MET A 1 41.99 2.23 9.24
C MET A 1 41.02 1.05 9.18
N THR A 2 39.79 1.24 9.63
CA THR A 2 38.77 0.18 9.62
C THR A 2 38.32 -0.05 8.18
N ALA A 3 38.73 -1.19 7.60
CA ALA A 3 38.26 -1.61 6.29
C ALA A 3 36.72 -1.66 6.32
N THR A 4 36.06 -0.75 5.62
CA THR A 4 34.61 -0.78 5.44
C THR A 4 34.33 -2.03 4.62
N ASN A 5 33.79 -3.06 5.27
CA ASN A 5 33.57 -4.35 4.65
C ASN A 5 32.53 -4.18 3.51
N GLN A 6 33.01 -4.03 2.27
CA GLN A 6 32.20 -3.79 1.07
C GLN A 6 31.37 -5.03 0.66
N TYR A 7 31.53 -6.14 1.38
CA TYR A 7 30.80 -7.37 1.14
C TYR A 7 29.29 -7.19 1.35
N PHE A 8 28.51 -7.71 0.40
CA PHE A 8 27.06 -7.87 0.53
C PHE A 8 26.58 -9.09 -0.25
N GLU A 9 25.50 -9.68 0.25
CA GLU A 9 24.83 -10.84 -0.36
C GLU A 9 23.55 -10.47 -1.09
N GLY A 10 22.96 -9.33 -0.75
CA GLY A 10 21.81 -8.84 -1.48
C GLY A 10 21.45 -7.40 -1.21
N ILE A 11 20.43 -6.94 -1.93
CA ILE A 11 20.00 -5.55 -1.97
C ILE A 11 18.51 -5.48 -1.62
N LEU A 12 18.16 -4.71 -0.59
CA LEU A 12 16.79 -4.26 -0.35
C LEU A 12 16.60 -2.92 -1.06
N GLN A 13 15.64 -2.85 -1.96
CA GLN A 13 15.27 -1.65 -2.70
C GLN A 13 13.91 -1.17 -2.21
N LEU A 14 13.87 -0.03 -1.53
CA LEU A 14 12.62 0.61 -1.13
C LEU A 14 12.25 1.68 -2.16
N ARG A 15 10.99 1.68 -2.61
CA ARG A 15 10.44 2.70 -3.52
C ARG A 15 9.18 3.32 -2.94
N ASN A 16 9.14 4.65 -2.96
CA ASN A 16 8.15 5.50 -2.33
C ASN A 16 7.86 5.13 -0.86
N PRO A 17 8.87 4.80 -0.03
CA PRO A 17 8.61 4.37 1.34
C PRO A 17 7.98 5.51 2.14
N THR A 18 7.07 5.17 3.06
CA THR A 18 6.69 6.08 4.13
C THR A 18 7.77 6.10 5.20
N ARG A 19 7.76 7.14 6.05
CA ARG A 19 8.65 7.24 7.20
C ARG A 19 8.56 6.00 8.11
N GLU A 20 7.34 5.49 8.34
CA GLU A 20 7.11 4.27 9.12
C GLU A 20 7.83 3.04 8.54
N ILE A 21 7.84 2.89 7.21
CA ILE A 21 8.55 1.80 6.54
C ILE A 21 10.06 1.95 6.71
N GLU A 22 10.60 3.17 6.55
CA GLU A 22 12.02 3.43 6.75
C GLU A 22 12.46 3.14 8.19
N ASP A 23 11.70 3.63 9.17
CA ASP A 23 11.95 3.42 10.60
C ASP A 23 11.86 1.92 10.94
N PHE A 24 10.90 1.20 10.37
CA PHE A 24 10.79 -0.25 10.53
C PHE A 24 12.02 -0.99 10.00
N VAL A 25 12.50 -0.64 8.81
CA VAL A 25 13.69 -1.27 8.21
C VAL A 25 14.93 -0.97 9.04
N ALA A 26 15.11 0.27 9.49
CA ALA A 26 16.23 0.65 10.36
C ALA A 26 16.21 -0.15 11.67
N HIS A 27 15.04 -0.25 12.32
CA HIS A 27 14.86 -1.01 13.56
C HIS A 27 15.13 -2.51 13.36
N GLU A 28 14.62 -3.12 12.30
CA GLU A 28 14.82 -4.54 12.01
C GLU A 28 16.30 -4.88 11.78
N LEU A 29 17.02 -4.03 11.04
CA LEU A 29 18.44 -4.24 10.76
C LEU A 29 19.32 -4.01 11.99
N ALA A 30 19.00 -3.01 12.83
CA ALA A 30 19.78 -2.71 14.03
C ALA A 30 19.56 -3.73 15.17
N ASN A 31 18.30 -4.14 15.40
CA ASN A 31 17.95 -4.82 16.66
C ASN A 31 17.61 -6.31 16.52
N LYS A 32 17.22 -6.77 15.33
CA LYS A 32 16.74 -8.15 15.12
C LYS A 32 17.72 -9.03 14.34
N ALA A 33 18.82 -8.45 13.87
CA ALA A 33 19.81 -9.13 13.05
C ALA A 33 21.24 -8.77 13.48
N PRO A 34 21.68 -9.17 14.69
CA PRO A 34 22.94 -8.69 15.30
C PRO A 34 24.22 -9.04 14.51
N HIS A 35 24.16 -10.03 13.61
CA HIS A 35 25.27 -10.43 12.74
C HIS A 35 25.14 -9.89 11.30
N VAL A 36 24.17 -9.03 11.05
CA VAL A 36 23.88 -8.49 9.73
C VAL A 36 24.25 -7.02 9.73
N TRP A 37 25.02 -6.59 8.74
CA TRP A 37 25.38 -5.20 8.58
C TRP A 37 24.95 -4.70 7.20
N VAL A 38 24.74 -3.38 7.14
CA VAL A 38 24.52 -2.67 5.88
C VAL A 38 25.86 -2.12 5.41
N SER A 39 26.40 -2.66 4.33
CA SER A 39 27.68 -2.21 3.78
C SER A 39 27.59 -0.85 3.09
N LYS A 40 26.41 -0.54 2.53
CA LYS A 40 26.13 0.71 1.83
C LYS A 40 24.64 1.01 1.82
N VAL A 41 24.29 2.28 1.95
CA VAL A 41 22.96 2.80 1.63
C VAL A 41 23.10 3.78 0.47
N LYS A 42 22.41 3.51 -0.64
CA LYS A 42 22.33 4.43 -1.79
C LYS A 42 20.96 5.11 -1.79
N ARG A 43 20.91 6.38 -1.44
CA ARG A 43 19.68 7.19 -1.49
C ARG A 43 19.33 7.56 -2.94
N LEU A 44 18.04 7.54 -3.25
CA LEU A 44 17.44 7.83 -4.55
C LEU A 44 16.32 8.88 -4.36
N LYS A 45 15.91 9.55 -5.43
CA LYS A 45 14.81 10.53 -5.37
C LYS A 45 13.50 9.93 -4.83
N ASN A 46 13.24 8.66 -5.12
CA ASN A 46 12.02 7.96 -4.75
C ASN A 46 12.26 6.82 -3.75
N GLY A 47 13.33 6.85 -2.96
CA GLY A 47 13.59 5.82 -1.95
C GLY A 47 15.08 5.54 -1.74
N ALA A 48 15.43 4.28 -1.47
CA ALA A 48 16.81 3.92 -1.16
C ALA A 48 17.10 2.44 -1.45
N ASP A 49 18.38 2.14 -1.69
CA ASP A 49 18.90 0.78 -1.81
C ASP A 49 19.85 0.48 -0.65
N TYR A 50 19.55 -0.56 0.12
CA TYR A 50 20.34 -1.05 1.25
C TYR A 50 21.08 -2.31 0.82
N TYR A 51 22.41 -2.29 0.93
CA TYR A 51 23.27 -3.41 0.59
C TYR A 51 23.55 -4.21 1.86
N ILE A 52 22.97 -5.41 1.95
CA ILE A 52 22.86 -6.20 3.18
C ILE A 52 23.82 -7.40 3.11
N SER A 53 24.54 -7.67 4.19
CA SER A 53 25.53 -8.74 4.27
C SER A 53 24.96 -10.17 4.30
N SER A 54 23.65 -10.33 4.52
CA SER A 54 23.00 -11.64 4.61
C SER A 54 21.75 -11.74 3.73
N ASN A 55 21.74 -12.70 2.81
CA ASN A 55 20.58 -13.00 1.96
C ASN A 55 19.41 -13.59 2.78
N LYS A 56 19.71 -14.34 3.84
CA LYS A 56 18.68 -14.88 4.75
C LYS A 56 17.93 -13.74 5.44
N ALA A 57 18.65 -12.76 5.97
CA ALA A 57 18.06 -11.60 6.62
C ALA A 57 17.30 -10.71 5.64
N LEU A 58 17.84 -10.50 4.44
CA LEU A 58 17.16 -9.79 3.36
C LEU A 58 15.79 -10.41 3.07
N LYS A 59 15.72 -11.73 2.86
CA LYS A 59 14.46 -12.46 2.60
C LYS A 59 13.47 -12.35 3.77
N ALA A 60 13.95 -12.48 4.99
CA ALA A 60 13.10 -12.33 6.18
C ALA A 60 12.52 -10.92 6.28
N LEU A 61 13.34 -9.89 6.04
CA LEU A 61 12.90 -8.50 6.04
C LEU A 61 11.88 -8.21 4.93
N GLY A 62 12.13 -8.71 3.71
CA GLY A 62 11.17 -8.61 2.61
C GLY A 62 9.80 -9.22 2.93
N LYS A 63 9.79 -10.40 3.54
CA LYS A 63 8.54 -11.06 3.98
C LYS A 63 7.79 -10.23 5.02
N LYS A 64 8.50 -9.70 6.02
CA LYS A 64 7.89 -8.84 7.05
C LYS A 64 7.31 -7.55 6.46
N LEU A 65 7.99 -6.95 5.48
CA LEU A 65 7.48 -5.78 4.76
C LEU A 65 6.15 -6.09 4.06
N ASP A 66 6.09 -7.20 3.32
CA ASP A 66 4.89 -7.65 2.58
C ASP A 66 3.71 -8.06 3.49
N GLU A 67 4.01 -8.49 4.72
CA GLU A 67 3.00 -8.84 5.73
C GLU A 67 2.46 -7.62 6.49
N LYS A 68 3.28 -6.60 6.69
CA LYS A 68 2.95 -5.45 7.54
C LYS A 68 2.46 -4.25 6.75
N PHE A 69 2.99 -4.01 5.56
CA PHE A 69 2.79 -2.77 4.82
C PHE A 69 2.12 -3.00 3.48
N SER A 70 1.30 -2.03 3.06
CA SER A 70 0.72 -2.02 1.73
C SER A 70 1.77 -1.68 0.67
N GLY A 71 2.20 -2.69 -0.07
CA GLY A 71 3.16 -2.55 -1.15
C GLY A 71 3.16 -3.74 -2.10
N ASP A 72 4.02 -3.64 -3.11
CA ASP A 72 4.38 -4.70 -4.03
C ASP A 72 5.79 -5.19 -3.72
N LEU A 73 5.91 -6.48 -3.40
CA LEU A 73 7.18 -7.16 -3.18
C LEU A 73 7.59 -7.94 -4.43
N VAL A 74 8.76 -7.63 -4.98
CA VAL A 74 9.37 -8.38 -6.08
C VAL A 74 10.73 -8.91 -5.63
N ALA A 75 10.87 -10.23 -5.62
CA ALA A 75 12.14 -10.90 -5.33
C ALA A 75 12.79 -11.39 -6.62
N SER A 76 14.07 -11.07 -6.82
CA SER A 76 14.87 -11.55 -7.94
C SER A 76 16.29 -11.90 -7.48
N ARG A 77 17.11 -12.43 -8.41
CA ARG A 77 18.51 -12.76 -8.14
C ARG A 77 19.35 -12.38 -9.35
N LYS A 78 20.58 -11.92 -9.11
CA LYS A 78 21.58 -11.65 -10.14
C LYS A 78 22.76 -12.58 -9.95
N LEU A 79 23.21 -13.23 -11.01
CA LEU A 79 24.46 -13.99 -11.00
C LEU A 79 25.62 -13.03 -10.70
N HIS A 80 26.38 -13.31 -9.65
CA HIS A 80 27.49 -12.47 -9.22
C HIS A 80 28.83 -13.02 -9.67
N SER A 81 29.06 -14.30 -9.43
CA SER A 81 30.29 -15.00 -9.82
C SER A 81 30.02 -16.49 -9.97
N THR A 82 31.03 -17.22 -10.41
CA THR A 82 31.06 -18.69 -10.36
C THR A 82 32.27 -19.09 -9.53
N ASP A 83 32.05 -19.96 -8.55
CA ASP A 83 33.11 -20.58 -7.78
C ASP A 83 34.04 -21.34 -8.73
N ARG A 84 35.31 -20.95 -8.75
CA ARG A 84 36.30 -21.49 -9.68
C ARG A 84 36.71 -22.93 -9.37
N GLN A 85 36.53 -23.38 -8.13
CA GLN A 85 36.87 -24.74 -7.71
C GLN A 85 35.69 -25.69 -7.88
N THR A 86 34.47 -25.24 -7.52
CA THR A 86 33.29 -26.11 -7.53
C THR A 86 32.40 -25.93 -8.75
N GLY A 87 32.64 -24.90 -9.57
CA GLY A 87 31.78 -24.52 -10.69
C GLY A 87 30.42 -23.96 -10.27
N LYS A 88 30.17 -23.78 -8.97
CA LYS A 88 28.87 -23.33 -8.45
C LYS A 88 28.66 -21.85 -8.70
N GLN A 89 27.49 -21.52 -9.23
CA GLN A 89 27.07 -20.13 -9.44
C GLN A 89 26.70 -19.46 -8.12
N VAL A 90 27.32 -18.31 -7.83
CA VAL A 90 27.05 -17.48 -6.66
C VAL A 90 26.14 -16.34 -7.07
N TYR A 91 24.98 -16.26 -6.43
CA TYR A 91 23.96 -15.26 -6.72
C TYR A 91 23.86 -14.22 -5.62
N ARG A 92 23.57 -12.97 -6.01
CA ARG A 92 23.13 -11.92 -5.10
C ARG A 92 21.62 -11.73 -5.18
N GLY A 93 20.96 -11.69 -4.03
CA GLY A 93 19.50 -11.48 -3.93
C GLY A 93 19.13 -10.02 -4.13
N VAL A 94 17.98 -9.75 -4.75
CA VAL A 94 17.39 -8.41 -4.81
C VAL A 94 15.94 -8.52 -4.35
N ILE A 95 15.56 -7.70 -3.38
CA ILE A 95 14.17 -7.55 -2.95
C ILE A 95 13.79 -6.10 -3.19
N LEU A 96 12.85 -5.90 -4.09
CA LEU A 96 12.20 -4.62 -4.31
C LEU A 96 10.90 -4.59 -3.53
N PHE A 97 10.72 -3.58 -2.70
CA PHE A 97 9.46 -3.25 -2.08
C PHE A 97 9.03 -1.86 -2.54
N LYS A 98 7.92 -1.81 -3.30
CA LYS A 98 7.32 -0.56 -3.76
C LYS A 98 6.07 -0.29 -2.93
N CYS A 99 6.05 0.82 -2.21
CA CYS A 99 4.87 1.24 -1.47
C CYS A 99 3.68 1.41 -2.41
N SER A 100 2.52 0.90 -2.01
CA SER A 100 1.30 0.93 -2.82
C SER A 100 0.57 2.25 -2.67
N GLU A 101 -0.12 2.68 -3.73
CA GLU A 101 -1.01 3.85 -3.71
C GLU A 101 -2.28 3.66 -2.85
N PHE A 102 -2.55 2.43 -2.41
CA PHE A 102 -3.65 2.05 -1.52
C PHE A 102 -3.40 2.40 -0.05
N GLN A 103 -2.50 3.34 0.22
CA GLN A 103 -2.33 3.89 1.55
C GLN A 103 -3.40 4.94 1.82
N GLY A 104 -4.04 4.81 2.96
CA GLY A 104 -5.14 5.67 3.37
C GLY A 104 -6.49 5.19 2.86
N ASP A 105 -7.52 5.95 3.24
CA ASP A 105 -8.92 5.58 3.13
C ASP A 105 -9.53 5.93 1.77
N LYS A 106 -8.90 5.42 0.72
CA LYS A 106 -9.22 5.76 -0.67
C LYS A 106 -10.38 4.93 -1.22
N VAL A 107 -11.06 5.48 -2.22
CA VAL A 107 -12.21 4.85 -2.87
C VAL A 107 -11.91 4.60 -4.34
N PHE A 108 -12.24 3.40 -4.81
CA PHE A 108 -11.99 2.98 -6.18
C PHE A 108 -13.25 2.37 -6.78
N LEU A 109 -13.43 2.57 -8.08
CA LEU A 109 -14.31 1.76 -8.90
C LEU A 109 -13.56 0.51 -9.35
N LEU A 110 -14.12 -0.66 -9.03
CA LEU A 110 -13.60 -1.98 -9.33
C LEU A 110 -14.60 -2.76 -10.18
N GLY A 111 -14.45 -2.71 -11.51
CA GLY A 111 -15.46 -3.23 -12.44
C GLY A 111 -16.77 -2.46 -12.28
N GLN A 112 -17.78 -3.08 -11.66
CA GLN A 112 -19.07 -2.45 -11.35
C GLN A 112 -19.20 -2.04 -9.87
N ASN A 113 -18.31 -2.49 -9.00
CA ASN A 113 -18.43 -2.28 -7.56
C ASN A 113 -17.65 -1.03 -7.13
N VAL A 114 -18.23 -0.21 -6.26
CA VAL A 114 -17.51 0.90 -5.61
C VAL A 114 -16.99 0.42 -4.28
N ILE A 115 -15.67 0.43 -4.12
CA ILE A 115 -14.99 -0.12 -2.94
C ILE A 115 -14.18 0.95 -2.22
N ARG A 116 -14.24 0.94 -0.89
CA ARG A 116 -13.35 1.72 -0.02
C ARG A 116 -12.23 0.82 0.46
N VAL A 117 -11.02 1.10 -0.01
CA VAL A 117 -9.84 0.30 0.28
C VAL A 117 -9.31 0.64 1.66
N LYS A 118 -9.20 -0.38 2.52
CA LYS A 118 -8.62 -0.24 3.85
C LYS A 118 -7.11 -0.46 3.82
N ARG A 119 -6.68 -1.47 3.07
CA ARG A 119 -5.27 -1.84 2.90
C ARG A 119 -5.10 -2.83 1.75
N LYS A 120 -3.90 -2.87 1.20
CA LYS A 120 -3.42 -4.00 0.40
C LYS A 120 -2.39 -4.77 1.22
N LEU A 121 -2.47 -6.10 1.22
CA LEU A 121 -1.40 -6.96 1.75
C LEU A 121 -1.15 -8.07 0.74
N ARG A 122 0.12 -8.28 0.38
CA ARG A 122 0.50 -9.22 -0.67
C ARG A 122 -0.31 -8.94 -1.95
N ASN A 123 -0.93 -9.98 -2.51
CA ASN A 123 -1.81 -9.89 -3.68
C ASN A 123 -3.31 -9.70 -3.33
N ARG A 124 -3.64 -9.22 -2.12
CA ARG A 124 -5.03 -9.05 -1.68
C ARG A 124 -5.31 -7.61 -1.29
N LEU A 125 -6.35 -7.05 -1.89
CA LEU A 125 -6.89 -5.74 -1.60
C LEU A 125 -8.07 -5.90 -0.64
N TYR A 126 -7.90 -5.49 0.61
CA TYR A 126 -8.96 -5.53 1.63
C TYR A 126 -9.77 -4.25 1.56
N ALA A 127 -11.07 -4.38 1.30
CA ALA A 127 -11.94 -3.25 1.07
C ALA A 127 -13.37 -3.49 1.58
N THR A 128 -14.08 -2.41 1.84
CA THR A 128 -15.53 -2.43 2.07
C THR A 128 -16.24 -2.10 0.78
N ASP A 129 -17.17 -2.94 0.36
CA ASP A 129 -18.09 -2.63 -0.73
C ASP A 129 -19.08 -1.58 -0.25
N LEU A 130 -19.11 -0.42 -0.91
CA LEU A 130 -19.94 0.71 -0.50
C LEU A 130 -21.42 0.54 -0.86
N GLU A 131 -21.80 -0.36 -1.77
CA GLU A 131 -23.20 -0.64 -2.07
C GLU A 131 -23.85 -1.58 -1.07
N THR A 132 -23.09 -2.55 -0.56
CA THR A 132 -23.60 -3.57 0.37
C THR A 132 -23.16 -3.33 1.82
N GLY A 133 -22.14 -2.50 2.04
CA GLY A 133 -21.54 -2.24 3.34
C GLY A 133 -20.83 -3.46 3.95
N LYS A 134 -20.45 -4.45 3.13
CA LYS A 134 -19.77 -5.68 3.54
C LYS A 134 -18.26 -5.58 3.27
N ASP A 135 -17.47 -6.13 4.19
CA ASP A 135 -16.03 -6.26 4.02
C ASP A 135 -15.70 -7.48 3.18
N SER A 136 -14.77 -7.32 2.24
CA SER A 136 -14.29 -8.40 1.37
C SER A 136 -12.84 -8.16 0.95
N PHE A 137 -12.24 -9.15 0.27
CA PHE A 137 -10.94 -8.99 -0.35
C PHE A 137 -11.04 -9.25 -1.86
N PHE A 138 -10.21 -8.54 -2.61
CA PHE A 138 -10.14 -8.64 -4.06
C PHE A 138 -8.70 -8.92 -4.49
N GLU A 139 -8.52 -9.70 -5.56
CA GLU A 139 -7.20 -9.90 -6.16
C GLU A 139 -7.06 -8.99 -7.38
N PRO A 140 -6.16 -7.97 -7.34
CA PRO A 140 -6.11 -6.93 -8.37
C PRO A 140 -5.48 -7.38 -9.70
N LYS A 141 -5.01 -8.64 -9.82
CA LYS A 141 -4.19 -9.12 -10.95
C LYS A 141 -4.78 -8.87 -12.34
N ASN A 142 -6.10 -8.74 -12.47
CA ASN A 142 -6.78 -8.50 -13.75
C ASN A 142 -7.84 -7.38 -13.67
N LEU A 143 -7.77 -6.55 -12.64
CA LEU A 143 -8.85 -5.61 -12.34
C LEU A 143 -8.42 -4.18 -12.65
N THR A 144 -9.23 -3.49 -13.45
CA THR A 144 -9.05 -2.06 -13.70
C THR A 144 -9.57 -1.30 -12.49
N LEU A 145 -8.65 -0.63 -11.78
CA LEU A 145 -8.96 0.22 -10.64
C LEU A 145 -8.95 1.68 -11.10
N ARG A 146 -10.05 2.38 -10.87
CA ARG A 146 -10.14 3.82 -11.08
C ARG A 146 -10.38 4.51 -9.74
N GLU A 147 -9.45 5.34 -9.30
CA GLU A 147 -9.64 6.15 -8.09
C GLU A 147 -10.82 7.11 -8.30
N LEU A 148 -11.72 7.16 -7.33
CA LEU A 148 -12.86 8.07 -7.34
C LEU A 148 -12.53 9.32 -6.51
N PRO A 149 -12.89 10.52 -7.00
CA PRO A 149 -12.70 11.74 -6.22
C PRO A 149 -13.57 11.70 -4.97
N VAL A 150 -12.97 12.15 -3.86
CA VAL A 150 -13.64 12.31 -2.57
C VAL A 150 -13.80 13.78 -2.28
N ALA A 151 -15.02 14.21 -2.00
CA ALA A 151 -15.34 15.59 -1.67
C ALA A 151 -16.02 15.67 -0.30
N ILE A 152 -15.83 16.79 0.40
CA ILE A 152 -16.57 17.09 1.62
C ILE A 152 -17.85 17.83 1.24
N THR A 153 -18.98 17.35 1.74
CA THR A 153 -20.29 17.98 1.57
C THR A 153 -21.06 17.96 2.89
N GLN A 154 -22.33 18.35 2.86
CA GLN A 154 -23.22 18.35 4.00
C GLN A 154 -24.47 17.49 3.77
N ILE A 155 -24.98 16.94 4.86
CA ILE A 155 -26.25 16.23 4.87
C ILE A 155 -27.39 17.26 4.81
N VAL A 156 -28.31 17.07 3.87
CA VAL A 156 -29.46 17.96 3.68
C VAL A 156 -30.70 17.39 4.34
N GLN A 157 -30.93 16.08 4.17
CA GLN A 157 -32.16 15.44 4.60
C GLN A 157 -31.88 13.99 5.01
N LEU A 158 -32.59 13.50 6.04
CA LEU A 158 -32.41 12.13 6.56
C LEU A 158 -33.51 11.16 6.12
N ARG A 159 -34.75 11.64 5.95
CA ARG A 159 -35.94 10.83 5.67
C ARG A 159 -36.68 11.36 4.42
N PRO A 160 -37.25 10.50 3.56
CA PRO A 160 -37.30 9.04 3.67
C PRO A 160 -35.97 8.35 3.36
N MET A 161 -35.07 9.04 2.65
CA MET A 161 -33.70 8.58 2.37
C MET A 161 -32.71 9.68 2.75
N LEU A 162 -31.49 9.30 3.13
CA LEU A 162 -30.43 10.26 3.40
C LEU A 162 -29.98 10.91 2.10
N GLN A 163 -30.03 12.23 2.07
CA GLN A 163 -29.59 13.06 0.96
C GLN A 163 -28.47 13.98 1.39
N VAL A 164 -27.50 14.13 0.50
CA VAL A 164 -26.37 15.06 0.61
C VAL A 164 -26.44 16.07 -0.51
N LEU A 165 -25.78 17.20 -0.31
CA LEU A 165 -25.59 18.18 -1.37
C LEU A 165 -24.51 17.67 -2.34
N HIS A 166 -24.74 17.69 -3.65
CA HIS A 166 -23.68 17.39 -4.61
C HIS A 166 -22.61 18.49 -4.52
N PRO A 167 -21.31 18.15 -4.45
CA PRO A 167 -20.25 19.13 -4.23
C PRO A 167 -20.14 20.18 -5.36
N GLU A 168 -20.42 19.78 -6.60
CA GLU A 168 -20.30 20.68 -7.77
C GLU A 168 -21.64 21.27 -8.24
N THR A 169 -22.69 20.45 -8.39
CA THR A 169 -23.99 20.90 -8.91
C THR A 169 -24.92 21.48 -7.85
N TYR A 170 -24.57 21.35 -6.56
CA TYR A 170 -25.41 21.76 -5.42
C TYR A 170 -26.83 21.15 -5.43
N GLN A 171 -27.02 20.03 -6.13
CA GLN A 171 -28.27 19.31 -6.15
C GLN A 171 -28.38 18.35 -4.97
N ASN A 172 -29.59 18.12 -4.46
CA ASN A 172 -29.83 17.15 -3.41
C ASN A 172 -29.85 15.74 -4.00
N ILE A 173 -28.96 14.87 -3.53
CA ILE A 173 -28.80 13.51 -4.05
C ILE A 173 -28.88 12.50 -2.93
N ALA A 174 -29.69 11.46 -3.13
CA ALA A 174 -29.74 10.31 -2.24
C ALA A 174 -28.46 9.46 -2.35
N VAL A 175 -27.84 9.16 -1.22
CA VAL A 175 -26.64 8.31 -1.18
C VAL A 175 -27.01 6.85 -1.44
N LYS A 176 -26.08 6.09 -2.05
CA LYS A 176 -26.33 4.69 -2.43
C LYS A 176 -25.99 3.66 -1.36
N ASN A 177 -25.15 4.02 -0.39
CA ASN A 177 -24.65 3.07 0.59
C ASN A 177 -25.64 2.80 1.74
N PRO A 178 -25.63 1.59 2.31
CA PRO A 178 -26.46 1.25 3.47
C PRO A 178 -25.93 2.00 4.69
N LEU A 179 -26.84 2.69 5.37
CA LEU A 179 -26.51 3.60 6.46
C LEU A 179 -26.52 2.83 7.78
N LYS A 180 -25.39 2.85 8.48
CA LYS A 180 -25.24 2.22 9.82
C LYS A 180 -25.01 3.24 10.94
N LYS A 181 -24.92 4.54 10.61
CA LYS A 181 -24.61 5.62 11.54
C LYS A 181 -25.81 6.56 11.68
N ASN A 182 -25.95 7.13 12.87
CA ASN A 182 -26.85 8.25 13.10
C ASN A 182 -26.20 9.53 12.55
N PHE A 183 -26.96 10.26 11.78
CA PHE A 183 -26.53 11.48 11.11
C PHE A 183 -27.47 12.63 11.47
N SER A 184 -26.98 13.86 11.37
CA SER A 184 -27.76 15.07 11.59
C SER A 184 -27.75 15.96 10.34
N PRO A 185 -28.84 16.70 10.05
CA PRO A 185 -28.83 17.71 8.99
C PRO A 185 -27.73 18.76 9.24
N GLY A 186 -27.10 19.24 8.17
CA GLY A 186 -25.97 20.18 8.22
C GLY A 186 -24.62 19.56 8.59
N GLN A 187 -24.58 18.28 9.00
CA GLN A 187 -23.34 17.59 9.31
C GLN A 187 -22.46 17.48 8.05
N LYS A 188 -21.19 17.88 8.16
CA LYS A 188 -20.20 17.70 7.10
C LYS A 188 -19.76 16.23 7.01
N VAL A 189 -19.76 15.68 5.80
CA VAL A 189 -19.43 14.28 5.51
C VAL A 189 -18.60 14.17 4.23
N GLY A 190 -17.75 13.16 4.16
CA GLY A 190 -17.03 12.80 2.93
C GLY A 190 -17.92 11.96 2.02
N VAL A 191 -17.89 12.25 0.73
CA VAL A 191 -18.59 11.47 -0.30
C VAL A 191 -17.66 11.13 -1.46
N ALA A 192 -17.73 9.89 -1.93
CA ALA A 192 -17.11 9.48 -3.18
C ALA A 192 -18.09 9.73 -4.34
N VAL A 193 -17.59 10.39 -5.39
CA VAL A 193 -18.39 10.77 -6.57
C VAL A 193 -18.10 9.79 -7.70
N LEU A 194 -19.10 9.00 -8.09
CA LEU A 194 -19.01 8.13 -9.28
C LEU A 194 -19.57 8.83 -10.53
N SER A 195 -20.63 9.61 -10.35
CA SER A 195 -21.30 10.41 -11.39
C SER A 195 -22.22 11.42 -10.71
N ASP A 196 -22.76 12.37 -11.47
CA ASP A 196 -23.69 13.41 -11.01
C ASP A 196 -24.94 12.88 -10.27
N ARG A 197 -25.24 11.59 -10.35
CA ARG A 197 -26.39 10.95 -9.69
C ARG A 197 -26.02 9.81 -8.73
N LYS A 198 -24.73 9.50 -8.58
CA LYS A 198 -24.27 8.38 -7.74
C LYS A 198 -23.17 8.83 -6.79
N LEU A 199 -23.58 9.03 -5.54
CA LEU A 199 -22.70 9.39 -4.42
C LEU A 199 -22.73 8.29 -3.36
N TYR A 200 -21.57 8.06 -2.75
CA TYR A 200 -21.38 7.09 -1.67
C TYR A 200 -20.77 7.79 -0.46
N LEU A 201 -21.38 7.63 0.72
CA LEU A 201 -20.91 8.27 1.95
C LEU A 201 -19.77 7.46 2.60
N LEU A 202 -18.79 8.15 3.20
CA LEU A 202 -17.60 7.56 3.83
C LEU A 202 -17.64 7.58 5.37
#